data_AF-A0AA36NB23-F1
#
_entry.id   AF-A0AA36NB23-F1
#
_cell.length_a   1.000
_cell.length_b   1.000
_cell.length_c   1.000
_cell.angle_alpha   90.00
_cell.angle_beta   90.00
_cell.angle_gamma   90.00
#
_symmetry.space_group_name_H-M   'P 1'
#
loop_
_entity.id
_entity.type
_entity.pdbx_description
1 polymer ?
#
loop_
_entity_poly.entity_id
_entity_poly.type
_entity_poly.pdbx_seq_one_letter_code
_entity_poly.pdbx_strand_id
1 'polypeptide(L)'
;MALRLSSLRAARRLRSLHFVPGGSQKFLDKALASRADALIIDLEDSVLPAEKPAARVEVGKWMTSTQWGDKTVCVRINPLDTNLWEDDVEATLKADKPDMLVVPKVSSRGDLDRLDVKLSAMEQRLGRGVGSTTLLPIVSEVPEAPLRASDIAQHPRVEAVTWGAEDLSAELGAKKRRDGQGEYLEVFQLCRSLTLLAAKGAKKQAIDTVFTNLKDLQGLRAESEKSADTGFDGKLTIHPDQIDVVNAAFAPTSEEVAEAQALLEAAKTQPGAFRFKGQMVDIPHFKQAQRILDKMDDAGPSASSKPAWPEGPIHGKWLEELTEGMVIRHALTRTVSETDNLLFTTMTLNPARLHLDYESAKATMFGKPLVNSMFTVALLVGMSVLETTHGTTIANLGFDQVVFPRPVFYGDTLRAETEVIKNRPSSSDPSRGIVTFEHRAFNQNGQIVCKAVRNAMMRKRPSKL
;
A
#
# COMPACT_ATOMS: atom_id res chain seq x y z
N MET A 1 10.37 15.95 27.61
CA MET A 1 9.45 16.55 26.61
C MET A 1 8.59 15.42 26.06
N ALA A 2 7.41 15.21 26.65
CA ALA A 2 6.56 14.06 26.37
C ALA A 2 5.96 14.17 24.96
N LEU A 3 6.33 13.25 24.05
CA LEU A 3 5.62 13.06 22.79
C LEU A 3 4.20 12.62 23.13
N ARG A 4 3.22 13.48 22.87
CA ARG A 4 1.81 13.09 22.82
C ARG A 4 1.67 12.08 21.68
N LEU A 5 1.52 10.81 22.03
CA LEU A 5 1.03 9.79 21.13
C LEU A 5 -0.40 10.20 20.74
N SER A 6 -0.56 10.69 19.51
CA SER A 6 -1.87 10.83 18.89
C SER A 6 -2.50 9.43 18.86
N SER A 7 -3.72 9.32 19.38
CA SER A 7 -4.51 8.10 19.38
C SER A 7 -4.67 7.58 17.96
N LEU A 8 -4.02 6.47 17.61
CA LEU A 8 -4.32 5.73 16.38
C LEU A 8 -5.77 5.23 16.50
N ARG A 9 -6.64 5.70 15.62
CA ARG A 9 -8.03 5.23 15.52
C ARG A 9 -8.03 3.77 15.09
N ALA A 10 -8.90 2.96 15.70
CA ALA A 10 -9.23 1.63 15.15
C ALA A 10 -9.78 1.81 13.72
N ALA A 11 -9.35 0.95 12.80
CA ALA A 11 -9.80 1.04 11.40
C ALA A 11 -11.29 0.72 11.33
N ARG A 12 -12.07 1.51 10.58
CA ARG A 12 -13.50 1.24 10.40
C ARG A 12 -13.72 0.00 9.54
N ARG A 13 -14.79 -0.73 9.81
CA ARG A 13 -15.25 -1.82 8.95
C ARG A 13 -15.86 -1.25 7.68
N LEU A 14 -15.30 -1.60 6.51
CA LEU A 14 -15.71 -1.04 5.21
C LEU A 14 -15.93 -2.12 4.14
N ARG A 15 -16.55 -3.27 4.46
CA ARG A 15 -16.75 -4.34 3.46
C ARG A 15 -17.67 -3.89 2.32
N SER A 16 -18.78 -3.26 2.69
CA SER A 16 -19.73 -2.66 1.75
C SER A 16 -19.93 -1.19 2.05
N LEU A 17 -19.71 -0.35 1.03
CA LEU A 17 -20.01 1.09 1.09
C LEU A 17 -21.14 1.35 0.09
N HIS A 18 -22.33 1.68 0.60
CA HIS A 18 -23.54 1.77 -0.20
C HIS A 18 -23.89 3.21 -0.56
N PHE A 19 -23.97 3.52 -1.85
CA PHE A 19 -24.41 4.82 -2.34
C PHE A 19 -25.90 5.05 -2.06
N VAL A 20 -26.20 6.25 -1.55
CA VAL A 20 -27.55 6.73 -1.24
C VAL A 20 -27.72 8.10 -1.88
N PRO A 21 -28.63 8.27 -2.86
CA PRO A 21 -28.88 9.57 -3.48
C PRO A 21 -29.29 10.64 -2.45
N GLY A 22 -28.60 11.77 -2.45
CA GLY A 22 -28.90 12.90 -1.57
C GLY A 22 -30.29 13.48 -1.82
N GLY A 23 -31.01 13.83 -0.74
CA GLY A 23 -32.35 14.42 -0.83
C GLY A 23 -33.50 13.42 -1.00
N SER A 24 -33.23 12.12 -1.11
CA SER A 24 -34.28 11.09 -1.16
C SER A 24 -34.45 10.33 0.17
N GLN A 25 -35.40 10.76 1.00
CA GLN A 25 -35.70 10.12 2.29
C GLN A 25 -36.01 8.62 2.14
N LYS A 26 -36.73 8.25 1.08
CA LYS A 26 -37.06 6.86 0.78
C LYS A 26 -35.82 5.98 0.61
N PHE A 27 -34.76 6.48 -0.03
CA PHE A 27 -33.52 5.71 -0.18
C PHE A 27 -32.71 5.68 1.11
N LEU A 28 -32.71 6.78 1.88
CA LEU A 28 -32.08 6.80 3.20
C LEU A 28 -32.70 5.75 4.14
N ASP A 29 -34.03 5.70 4.25
CA ASP A 29 -34.73 4.76 5.15
C ASP A 29 -34.38 3.30 4.81
N LYS A 30 -34.34 2.97 3.52
CA LYS A 30 -33.92 1.64 3.04
C LYS A 30 -32.46 1.34 3.36
N ALA A 31 -31.58 2.33 3.18
CA ALA A 31 -30.16 2.19 3.44
C ALA A 31 -29.88 2.00 4.94
N LEU A 32 -30.59 2.70 5.82
CA LEU A 32 -30.50 2.54 7.27
C LEU A 32 -30.93 1.13 7.71
N ALA A 33 -31.97 0.57 7.10
CA ALA A 33 -32.45 -0.79 7.36
C ALA A 33 -31.54 -1.89 6.77
N SER A 34 -30.58 -1.54 5.92
CA SER A 34 -29.70 -2.51 5.25
C SER A 34 -28.56 -3.01 6.16
N ARG A 35 -27.84 -4.04 5.70
CA ARG A 35 -26.62 -4.54 6.34
C ARG A 35 -25.34 -3.87 5.83
N ALA A 36 -25.43 -2.74 5.14
CA ALA A 36 -24.24 -2.02 4.70
C ALA A 36 -23.41 -1.55 5.90
N ASP A 37 -22.09 -1.74 5.83
CA ASP A 37 -21.15 -1.28 6.86
C ASP A 37 -20.98 0.25 6.80
N ALA A 38 -20.99 0.82 5.60
CA ALA A 38 -20.95 2.26 5.38
C ALA A 38 -22.04 2.72 4.39
N LEU A 39 -22.53 3.93 4.59
CA LEU A 39 -23.45 4.61 3.69
C LEU A 39 -22.76 5.84 3.10
N ILE A 40 -22.72 5.95 1.78
CA ILE A 40 -22.22 7.12 1.05
C ILE A 40 -23.43 7.95 0.63
N ILE A 41 -23.69 9.03 1.38
CA ILE A 41 -24.71 10.00 1.01
C ILE A 41 -24.15 10.85 -0.13
N ASP A 42 -24.75 10.74 -1.30
CA ASP A 42 -24.19 11.29 -2.52
C ASP A 42 -24.78 12.66 -2.85
N LEU A 43 -23.91 13.68 -2.97
CA LEU A 43 -24.26 15.02 -3.46
C LEU A 43 -23.73 15.30 -4.87
N GLU A 44 -23.05 14.32 -5.49
CA GLU A 44 -22.46 14.43 -6.82
C GLU A 44 -23.44 13.90 -7.90
N ASP A 45 -23.14 12.78 -8.57
CA ASP A 45 -23.82 12.39 -9.82
C ASP A 45 -25.27 11.95 -9.62
N SER A 46 -25.63 11.46 -8.43
CA SER A 46 -27.01 11.07 -8.16
C SER A 46 -27.97 12.26 -8.01
N VAL A 47 -27.44 13.49 -7.95
CA VAL A 47 -28.22 14.73 -7.76
C VAL A 47 -28.08 15.64 -8.97
N LEU A 48 -29.22 15.97 -9.60
CA LEU A 48 -29.25 16.89 -10.73
C LEU A 48 -28.70 18.28 -10.32
N PRO A 49 -28.00 19.00 -11.20
CA PRO A 49 -27.39 20.30 -10.86
C PRO A 49 -28.34 21.30 -10.20
N ALA A 50 -29.60 21.36 -10.66
CA ALA A 50 -30.62 22.26 -10.11
C ALA A 50 -31.11 21.86 -8.70
N GLU A 51 -30.96 20.59 -8.33
CA GLU A 51 -31.44 20.03 -7.05
C GLU A 51 -30.36 20.05 -5.96
N LYS A 52 -29.08 20.24 -6.32
CA LYS A 52 -27.95 20.24 -5.37
C LYS A 52 -28.16 21.16 -4.16
N PRO A 53 -28.64 22.42 -4.30
CA PRO A 53 -28.88 23.27 -3.13
C PRO A 53 -29.92 22.69 -2.18
N ALA A 54 -31.02 22.14 -2.70
CA ALA A 54 -32.07 21.52 -1.88
C ALA A 54 -31.57 20.21 -1.23
N ALA A 55 -30.84 19.39 -1.98
CA ALA A 55 -30.25 18.15 -1.48
C ALA A 55 -29.28 18.41 -0.32
N ARG A 56 -28.43 19.44 -0.40
CA ARG A 56 -27.53 19.83 0.71
C ARG A 56 -28.28 20.19 1.98
N VAL A 57 -29.35 20.97 1.87
CA VAL A 57 -30.17 21.34 3.03
C VAL A 57 -30.74 20.09 3.69
N GLU A 58 -31.26 19.16 2.89
CA GLU A 58 -31.85 17.93 3.40
C GLU A 58 -30.80 16.99 4.01
N VAL A 59 -29.69 16.76 3.33
CA VAL A 59 -28.57 15.96 3.84
C VAL A 59 -28.01 16.58 5.13
N GLY A 60 -27.89 17.91 5.21
CA GLY A 60 -27.48 18.60 6.43
C GLY A 60 -28.41 18.33 7.61
N LYS A 61 -29.73 18.25 7.39
CA LYS A 61 -30.67 17.83 8.44
C LYS A 61 -30.43 16.38 8.85
N TRP A 62 -30.24 15.47 7.90
CA TRP A 62 -29.96 14.06 8.19
C TRP A 62 -28.72 13.90 9.07
N MET A 63 -27.64 14.65 8.78
CA MET A 63 -26.40 14.60 9.57
C MET A 63 -26.61 14.94 11.06
N THR A 64 -27.66 15.70 11.39
CA THR A 64 -27.94 16.13 12.77
C THR A 64 -29.06 15.36 13.47
N SER A 65 -29.99 14.78 12.71
CA SER A 65 -31.25 14.23 13.25
C SER A 65 -31.42 12.73 13.05
N THR A 66 -30.62 12.12 12.16
CA THR A 66 -30.70 10.70 11.88
C THR A 66 -29.92 9.88 12.91
N GLN A 67 -30.52 8.78 13.38
CA GLN A 67 -29.83 7.76 14.16
C GLN A 67 -29.17 6.77 13.20
N TRP A 68 -27.84 6.86 13.06
CA TRP A 68 -27.08 6.05 12.11
C TRP A 68 -26.73 4.65 12.61
N GLY A 69 -26.86 4.39 13.91
CA GLY A 69 -26.38 3.17 14.55
C GLY A 69 -24.86 3.01 14.39
N ASP A 70 -24.41 1.78 14.17
CA ASP A 70 -22.97 1.45 14.00
C ASP A 70 -22.45 1.70 12.58
N LYS A 71 -23.26 2.29 11.70
CA LYS A 71 -22.88 2.54 10.31
C LYS A 71 -21.84 3.65 10.22
N THR A 72 -20.84 3.44 9.38
CA THR A 72 -19.95 4.52 8.95
C THR A 72 -20.72 5.44 7.98
N VAL A 73 -20.77 6.73 8.29
CA VAL A 73 -21.48 7.72 7.47
C VAL A 73 -20.47 8.49 6.63
N CYS A 74 -20.55 8.28 5.32
CA CYS A 74 -19.75 8.95 4.32
C CYS A 74 -20.61 9.96 3.56
N VAL A 75 -20.00 11.05 3.08
CA VAL A 75 -20.64 11.97 2.13
C VAL A 75 -19.75 12.08 0.90
N ARG A 76 -20.28 11.80 -0.30
CA ARG A 76 -19.60 12.14 -1.56
C ARG A 76 -19.91 13.59 -1.92
N ILE A 77 -18.90 14.43 -1.81
CA ILE A 77 -18.97 15.86 -2.16
C ILE A 77 -18.80 16.03 -3.68
N ASN A 78 -19.12 17.21 -4.20
CA ASN A 78 -18.80 17.56 -5.58
C ASN A 78 -17.27 17.76 -5.77
N PRO A 79 -16.76 17.66 -7.01
CA PRO A 79 -15.34 17.80 -7.32
C PRO A 79 -14.73 19.13 -6.86
N LEU A 80 -13.45 19.11 -6.49
CA LEU A 80 -12.72 20.24 -5.88
C LEU A 80 -12.39 21.39 -6.84
N ASP A 81 -12.51 21.13 -8.15
CA ASP A 81 -12.42 22.11 -9.23
C ASP A 81 -13.76 22.85 -9.50
N THR A 82 -14.84 22.44 -8.84
CA THR A 82 -16.12 23.14 -8.88
C THR A 82 -16.24 24.18 -7.76
N ASN A 83 -17.24 25.07 -7.87
CA ASN A 83 -17.60 25.99 -6.79
C ASN A 83 -18.61 25.38 -5.79
N LEU A 84 -18.82 24.05 -5.82
CA LEU A 84 -19.90 23.39 -5.07
C LEU A 84 -19.42 22.66 -3.81
N TRP A 85 -18.18 22.20 -3.78
CA TRP A 85 -17.67 21.34 -2.71
C TRP A 85 -17.60 22.04 -1.35
N GLU A 86 -17.33 23.35 -1.32
CA GLU A 86 -17.31 24.11 -0.07
C GLU A 86 -18.70 24.18 0.57
N ASP A 87 -19.74 24.41 -0.24
CA ASP A 87 -21.13 24.37 0.22
C ASP A 87 -21.52 22.97 0.72
N ASP A 88 -21.05 21.92 0.05
CA ASP A 88 -21.30 20.54 0.48
C ASP A 88 -20.69 20.31 1.86
N VAL A 89 -19.40 20.64 2.04
CA VAL A 89 -18.70 20.51 3.33
C VAL A 89 -19.40 21.36 4.40
N GLU A 90 -19.79 22.60 4.09
CA GLU A 90 -20.49 23.48 5.03
C GLU A 90 -21.86 22.97 5.44
N ALA A 91 -22.59 22.36 4.51
CA ALA A 91 -23.91 21.81 4.74
C ALA A 91 -23.85 20.49 5.52
N THR A 92 -22.88 19.62 5.24
CA THR A 92 -22.84 18.27 5.81
C THR A 92 -21.99 18.15 7.06
N LEU A 93 -20.95 18.96 7.22
CA LEU A 93 -20.12 18.94 8.43
C LEU A 93 -20.84 19.71 9.55
N LYS A 94 -21.85 19.05 10.13
CA LYS A 94 -22.68 19.49 11.24
C LYS A 94 -22.63 18.41 12.33
N ALA A 95 -22.64 18.83 13.59
CA ALA A 95 -22.56 17.91 14.73
C ALA A 95 -21.33 16.97 14.65
N ASP A 96 -21.48 15.69 15.01
CA ASP A 96 -20.43 14.67 15.10
C ASP A 96 -20.19 13.89 13.78
N LYS A 97 -20.95 14.19 12.73
CA LYS A 97 -20.87 13.55 11.40
C LYS A 97 -20.49 14.56 10.30
N PRO A 98 -20.18 14.11 9.06
CA PRO A 98 -19.90 12.72 8.66
C PRO A 98 -18.60 12.18 9.29
N ASP A 99 -18.42 10.85 9.20
CA ASP A 99 -17.19 10.17 9.59
C ASP A 99 -16.09 10.33 8.53
N MET A 100 -16.51 10.36 7.26
CA MET A 100 -15.62 10.35 6.10
C MET A 100 -16.22 11.17 4.94
N LEU A 101 -15.37 11.84 4.16
CA LEU A 101 -15.75 12.39 2.86
C LEU A 101 -15.20 11.53 1.74
N VAL A 102 -16.07 11.16 0.79
CA VAL A 102 -15.66 10.60 -0.50
C VAL A 102 -15.35 11.75 -1.43
N VAL A 103 -14.13 11.78 -1.96
CA VAL A 103 -13.63 12.91 -2.76
C VAL A 103 -13.46 12.44 -4.21
N PRO A 104 -14.36 12.85 -5.13
CA PRO A 104 -14.24 12.49 -6.53
C PRO A 104 -13.15 13.32 -7.22
N LYS A 105 -12.67 12.83 -8.36
CA LYS A 105 -11.77 13.52 -9.31
C LYS A 105 -10.51 14.10 -8.67
N VAL A 106 -9.95 13.40 -7.68
CA VAL A 106 -8.71 13.82 -7.02
C VAL A 106 -7.55 13.63 -7.99
N SER A 107 -6.87 14.71 -8.34
CA SER A 107 -5.74 14.71 -9.29
C SER A 107 -4.38 14.68 -8.59
N SER A 108 -4.32 15.14 -7.34
CA SER A 108 -3.08 15.29 -6.59
C SER A 108 -3.31 15.29 -5.08
N ARG A 109 -2.23 15.12 -4.31
CA ARG A 109 -2.26 15.32 -2.85
C ARG A 109 -2.61 16.77 -2.47
N GLY A 110 -2.23 17.74 -3.30
CA GLY A 110 -2.54 19.16 -3.07
C GLY A 110 -4.04 19.46 -3.04
N ASP A 111 -4.85 18.70 -3.79
CA ASP A 111 -6.32 18.79 -3.73
C ASP A 111 -6.82 18.42 -2.33
N LEU A 112 -6.24 17.37 -1.73
CA LEU A 112 -6.57 16.94 -0.38
C LEU A 112 -6.04 17.90 0.68
N ASP A 113 -4.86 18.50 0.48
CA ASP A 113 -4.32 19.51 1.41
C ASP A 113 -5.26 20.75 1.45
N ARG A 114 -5.81 21.19 0.30
CA ARG A 114 -6.80 22.28 0.23
C ARG A 114 -8.08 21.93 1.01
N LEU A 115 -8.60 20.72 0.83
CA LEU A 115 -9.77 20.25 1.57
C LEU A 115 -9.48 20.14 3.08
N ASP A 116 -8.30 19.64 3.46
CA ASP A 116 -7.86 19.53 4.86
C ASP A 116 -7.91 20.89 5.57
N VAL A 117 -7.42 21.95 4.95
CA VAL A 117 -7.46 23.30 5.54
C VAL A 117 -8.89 23.71 5.93
N LYS A 118 -9.86 23.51 5.02
CA LYS A 118 -11.28 23.81 5.27
C LYS A 118 -11.85 22.92 6.39
N LEU A 119 -11.60 21.61 6.32
CA LEU A 119 -12.07 20.65 7.32
C LEU A 119 -11.51 20.94 8.71
N SER A 120 -10.20 21.18 8.80
CA SER A 120 -9.51 21.53 10.05
C SER A 120 -10.11 22.76 10.71
N ALA A 121 -10.36 23.82 9.93
CA ALA A 121 -10.97 25.05 10.44
C ALA A 121 -12.40 24.81 10.95
N MET A 122 -13.19 24.03 10.22
CA MET A 122 -14.56 23.72 10.61
C MET A 122 -14.64 22.78 11.82
N GLU A 123 -13.79 21.74 11.88
CA GLU A 123 -13.68 20.85 13.02
C GLU A 123 -13.34 21.63 14.29
N GLN A 124 -12.38 22.55 14.23
CA GLN A 124 -12.04 23.43 15.35
C GLN A 124 -13.23 24.31 15.76
N ARG A 125 -13.93 24.93 14.81
CA ARG A 125 -15.12 25.74 15.08
C ARG A 125 -16.24 24.94 15.77
N LEU A 126 -16.35 23.66 15.44
CA LEU A 126 -17.32 22.73 16.02
C LEU A 126 -16.83 22.07 17.32
N GLY A 127 -15.61 22.37 17.79
CA GLY A 127 -15.02 21.74 18.97
C GLY A 127 -14.63 20.27 18.77
N ARG A 128 -14.53 19.81 17.52
CA ARG A 128 -14.09 18.45 17.15
C ARG A 128 -12.57 18.37 17.10
N GLY A 129 -12.04 17.17 17.31
CA GLY A 129 -10.62 16.90 17.05
C GLY A 129 -10.28 17.14 15.59
N VAL A 130 -9.20 17.88 15.33
CA VAL A 130 -8.66 18.04 13.98
C VAL A 130 -8.28 16.67 13.42
N GLY A 131 -8.70 16.38 12.20
CA GLY A 131 -8.56 15.05 11.60
C GLY A 131 -9.72 14.11 11.94
N SER A 132 -10.78 14.59 12.60
CA SER A 132 -11.89 13.72 12.99
C SER A 132 -12.73 13.22 11.81
N THR A 133 -12.76 13.97 10.71
CA THR A 133 -13.37 13.61 9.43
C THR A 133 -12.27 13.11 8.49
N THR A 134 -12.33 11.84 8.12
CA THR A 134 -11.34 11.19 7.25
C THR A 134 -11.74 11.26 5.79
N LEU A 135 -10.87 10.81 4.87
CA LEU A 135 -11.08 10.91 3.42
C LEU A 135 -11.02 9.54 2.75
N LEU A 136 -11.86 9.38 1.72
CA LEU A 136 -11.86 8.31 0.71
C LEU A 136 -11.75 8.95 -0.69
N PRO A 137 -10.54 9.24 -1.18
CA PRO A 137 -10.35 9.73 -2.53
C PRO A 137 -10.62 8.64 -3.58
N ILE A 138 -11.18 9.05 -4.72
CA ILE A 138 -11.30 8.22 -5.92
C ILE A 138 -10.11 8.55 -6.84
N VAL A 139 -9.11 7.67 -6.89
CA VAL A 139 -7.78 7.96 -7.48
C VAL A 139 -7.62 7.50 -8.93
N SER A 140 -8.71 7.49 -9.70
CA SER A 140 -8.64 7.13 -11.11
C SER A 140 -9.63 7.85 -12.01
N GLU A 141 -10.42 8.81 -11.53
CA GLU A 141 -11.40 9.51 -12.38
C GLU A 141 -10.76 10.55 -13.31
N VAL A 142 -9.47 10.87 -13.10
CA VAL A 142 -8.64 11.68 -14.02
C VAL A 142 -7.32 10.94 -14.33
N PRO A 143 -6.76 11.06 -15.55
CA PRO A 143 -5.65 10.20 -16.00
C PRO A 143 -4.36 10.26 -15.18
N GLU A 144 -4.04 11.39 -14.55
CA GLU A 144 -2.86 11.57 -13.71
C GLU A 144 -2.99 10.97 -12.32
N ALA A 145 -4.22 10.75 -11.84
CA ALA A 145 -4.48 10.33 -10.47
C ALA A 145 -3.92 8.93 -10.15
N PRO A 146 -4.07 7.89 -11.01
CA PRO A 146 -3.50 6.58 -10.74
C PRO A 146 -1.98 6.60 -10.60
N LEU A 147 -1.29 7.45 -11.36
CA LEU A 147 0.16 7.60 -11.32
C LEU A 147 0.65 8.28 -10.03
N ARG A 148 -0.24 9.04 -9.37
CA ARG A 148 0.02 9.76 -8.11
C ARG A 148 -0.66 9.11 -6.90
N ALA A 149 -1.32 7.95 -7.09
CA ALA A 149 -2.12 7.30 -6.07
C ALA A 149 -1.35 7.06 -4.77
N SER A 150 -0.05 6.71 -4.85
CA SER A 150 0.79 6.49 -3.66
C SER A 150 1.05 7.76 -2.83
N ASP A 151 1.07 8.94 -3.45
CA ASP A 151 1.22 10.22 -2.74
C ASP A 151 -0.12 10.65 -2.13
N ILE A 152 -1.21 10.54 -2.92
CA ILE A 152 -2.58 10.79 -2.46
C ILE A 152 -2.91 9.91 -1.23
N ALA A 153 -2.61 8.61 -1.29
CA ALA A 153 -2.88 7.66 -0.22
C ALA A 153 -2.11 7.94 1.08
N GLN A 154 -0.95 8.62 1.00
CA GLN A 154 -0.14 8.97 2.17
C GLN A 154 -0.67 10.18 2.95
N HIS A 155 -1.64 10.91 2.40
CA HIS A 155 -2.22 12.07 3.08
C HIS A 155 -2.80 11.67 4.46
N PRO A 156 -2.51 12.40 5.56
CA PRO A 156 -2.88 11.97 6.92
C PRO A 156 -4.36 11.71 7.14
N ARG A 157 -5.25 12.49 6.50
CA ARG A 157 -6.70 12.30 6.58
C ARG A 157 -7.23 11.12 5.77
N VAL A 158 -6.47 10.59 4.82
CA VAL A 158 -6.93 9.44 4.01
C VAL A 158 -6.98 8.21 4.90
N GLU A 159 -8.11 7.53 4.91
CA GLU A 159 -8.29 6.27 5.65
C GLU A 159 -8.44 5.07 4.71
N ALA A 160 -9.03 5.32 3.56
CA ALA A 160 -9.28 4.34 2.53
C ALA A 160 -9.09 4.98 1.15
N VAL A 161 -8.82 4.20 0.12
CA VAL A 161 -8.67 4.67 -1.27
C VAL A 161 -9.53 3.81 -2.17
N THR A 162 -10.22 4.42 -3.12
CA THR A 162 -10.99 3.70 -4.14
C THR A 162 -10.70 4.22 -5.55
N TRP A 163 -11.33 3.61 -6.54
CA TRP A 163 -11.10 3.88 -7.95
C TRP A 163 -12.42 3.77 -8.73
N GLY A 164 -12.46 4.40 -9.89
CA GLY A 164 -13.60 4.44 -10.81
C GLY A 164 -13.13 4.24 -12.25
N ALA A 165 -13.73 3.28 -12.96
CA ALA A 165 -13.46 3.05 -14.37
C ALA A 165 -14.35 3.89 -15.31
N GLU A 166 -15.52 4.32 -14.82
CA GLU A 166 -16.55 4.99 -15.62
C GLU A 166 -16.06 6.36 -16.11
N ASP A 167 -15.74 7.28 -15.20
CA ASP A 167 -15.23 8.62 -15.57
C ASP A 167 -13.88 8.56 -16.29
N LEU A 168 -12.97 7.70 -15.84
CA LEU A 168 -11.68 7.51 -16.52
C LEU A 168 -11.86 7.14 -17.99
N SER A 169 -12.86 6.31 -18.29
CA SER A 169 -13.09 5.89 -19.67
C SER A 169 -13.51 7.06 -20.57
N ALA A 170 -14.25 8.02 -20.03
CA ALA A 170 -14.60 9.24 -20.74
C ALA A 170 -13.38 10.13 -20.96
N GLU A 171 -12.57 10.36 -19.92
CA GLU A 171 -11.34 11.17 -19.99
C GLU A 171 -10.30 10.60 -20.97
N LEU A 172 -10.16 9.27 -21.03
CA LEU A 172 -9.26 8.60 -21.95
C LEU A 172 -9.82 8.49 -23.38
N GLY A 173 -11.11 8.76 -23.60
CA GLY A 173 -11.80 8.48 -24.87
C GLY A 173 -11.93 6.98 -25.19
N ALA A 174 -11.96 6.12 -24.16
CA ALA A 174 -12.04 4.68 -24.31
C ALA A 174 -13.47 4.25 -24.72
N LYS A 175 -13.58 3.51 -25.83
CA LYS A 175 -14.88 2.99 -26.32
C LYS A 175 -15.49 1.91 -25.42
N LYS A 176 -14.65 1.19 -24.67
CA LYS A 176 -15.02 0.08 -23.80
C LYS A 176 -14.13 0.10 -22.56
N ARG A 177 -14.66 -0.39 -21.46
CA ARG A 177 -13.92 -0.63 -20.21
C ARG A 177 -13.54 -2.08 -20.00
N ARG A 178 -14.30 -2.99 -20.60
CA ARG A 178 -14.15 -4.44 -20.46
C ARG A 178 -14.09 -5.13 -21.82
N ASP A 179 -13.46 -6.29 -21.86
CA ASP A 179 -13.39 -7.16 -23.03
C ASP A 179 -14.68 -7.98 -23.23
N GLY A 180 -14.66 -8.94 -24.16
CA GLY A 180 -15.82 -9.79 -24.46
C GLY A 180 -16.14 -10.82 -23.36
N GLN A 181 -15.23 -11.01 -22.41
CA GLN A 181 -15.32 -11.95 -21.30
C GLN A 181 -15.77 -11.22 -20.01
N GLY A 182 -15.89 -9.90 -20.05
CA GLY A 182 -16.29 -9.08 -18.92
C GLY A 182 -15.12 -8.69 -18.01
N GLU A 183 -13.87 -8.93 -18.40
CA GLU A 183 -12.70 -8.46 -17.65
C GLU A 183 -12.33 -7.04 -18.05
N TYR A 184 -11.83 -6.24 -17.11
CA TYR A 184 -11.36 -4.89 -17.42
C TYR A 184 -10.27 -4.91 -18.48
N LEU A 185 -10.23 -3.92 -19.37
CA LEU A 185 -9.09 -3.74 -20.28
C LEU A 185 -7.85 -3.31 -19.48
N GLU A 186 -6.66 -3.57 -20.04
CA GLU A 186 -5.36 -3.44 -19.35
C GLU A 186 -5.20 -2.13 -18.58
N VAL A 187 -5.54 -0.98 -19.17
CA VAL A 187 -5.40 0.33 -18.51
C VAL A 187 -6.26 0.44 -17.24
N PHE A 188 -7.48 -0.11 -17.25
CA PHE A 188 -8.37 -0.10 -16.08
C PHE A 188 -7.92 -1.13 -15.04
N GLN A 189 -7.41 -2.29 -15.48
CA GLN A 189 -6.77 -3.26 -14.58
C GLN A 189 -5.56 -2.64 -13.88
N LEU A 190 -4.71 -1.91 -14.62
CA LEU A 190 -3.57 -1.20 -14.07
C LEU A 190 -4.02 -0.18 -13.02
N CYS A 191 -5.05 0.62 -13.30
CA CYS A 191 -5.59 1.59 -12.33
C CYS A 191 -6.11 0.91 -11.05
N ARG A 192 -6.81 -0.22 -11.19
CA ARG A 192 -7.24 -1.06 -10.07
C ARG A 192 -6.06 -1.55 -9.24
N SER A 193 -5.01 -2.07 -9.90
CA SER A 193 -3.80 -2.55 -9.23
C SER A 193 -3.01 -1.45 -8.54
N LEU A 194 -2.86 -0.28 -9.18
CA LEU A 194 -2.19 0.89 -8.59
C LEU A 194 -2.94 1.39 -7.35
N THR A 195 -4.27 1.39 -7.39
CA THR A 195 -5.12 1.76 -6.24
C THR A 195 -4.87 0.84 -5.05
N LEU A 196 -4.88 -0.47 -5.29
CA LEU A 196 -4.60 -1.47 -4.25
C LEU A 196 -3.20 -1.28 -3.66
N LEU A 197 -2.18 -1.19 -4.50
CA LEU A 197 -0.79 -1.04 -4.06
C LEU A 197 -0.57 0.28 -3.30
N ALA A 198 -1.16 1.38 -3.76
CA ALA A 198 -1.09 2.68 -3.10
C ALA A 198 -1.73 2.64 -1.71
N ALA A 199 -2.95 2.12 -1.60
CA ALA A 199 -3.66 1.99 -0.34
C ALA A 199 -2.88 1.12 0.66
N LYS A 200 -2.48 -0.09 0.25
CA LYS A 200 -1.75 -1.02 1.12
C LYS A 200 -0.35 -0.52 1.47
N GLY A 201 0.35 0.12 0.53
CA GLY A 201 1.64 0.76 0.77
C GLY A 201 1.56 1.86 1.83
N ALA A 202 0.47 2.65 1.82
CA ALA A 202 0.17 3.66 2.83
C ALA A 202 -0.45 3.10 4.13
N LYS A 203 -0.65 1.78 4.21
CA LYS A 203 -1.35 1.08 5.32
C LYS A 203 -2.77 1.60 5.53
N LYS A 204 -3.47 1.87 4.42
CA LYS A 204 -4.87 2.31 4.35
C LYS A 204 -5.73 1.21 3.73
N GLN A 205 -7.04 1.34 3.88
CA GLN A 205 -7.96 0.36 3.29
C GLN A 205 -8.06 0.55 1.77
N ALA A 206 -8.10 -0.55 1.03
CA ALA A 206 -8.32 -0.55 -0.42
C ALA A 206 -9.77 -0.93 -0.70
N ILE A 207 -10.54 -0.04 -1.33
CA ILE A 207 -11.94 -0.26 -1.64
C ILE A 207 -12.11 -0.41 -3.15
N ASP A 208 -12.64 -1.55 -3.58
CA ASP A 208 -12.85 -1.85 -4.99
C ASP A 208 -14.09 -1.11 -5.54
N THR A 209 -14.10 -0.92 -6.86
CA THR A 209 -15.09 -0.06 -7.53
C THR A 209 -16.48 -0.71 -7.63
N VAL A 210 -17.46 0.05 -8.13
CA VAL A 210 -18.85 -0.40 -8.34
C VAL A 210 -18.95 -1.51 -9.37
N PHE A 211 -19.93 -2.40 -9.20
CA PHE A 211 -20.36 -3.32 -10.24
C PHE A 211 -21.68 -2.83 -10.86
N THR A 212 -21.65 -2.48 -12.14
CA THR A 212 -22.73 -1.74 -12.80
C THR A 212 -23.84 -2.63 -13.36
N ASN A 213 -23.59 -3.92 -13.59
CA ASN A 213 -24.61 -4.85 -14.06
C ASN A 213 -25.48 -5.35 -12.90
N LEU A 214 -26.54 -4.60 -12.58
CA LEU A 214 -27.41 -4.88 -11.43
C LEU A 214 -28.12 -6.25 -11.46
N LYS A 215 -28.28 -6.84 -12.65
CA LYS A 215 -28.97 -8.13 -12.80
C LYS A 215 -28.04 -9.33 -12.58
N ASP A 216 -26.74 -9.12 -12.67
CA ASP A 216 -25.75 -10.19 -12.63
C ASP A 216 -25.11 -10.29 -11.23
N LEU A 217 -25.89 -10.82 -10.28
CA LEU A 217 -25.40 -11.05 -8.92
C LEU A 217 -24.33 -12.16 -8.86
N GLN A 218 -24.27 -13.05 -9.86
CA GLN A 218 -23.26 -14.08 -9.93
C GLN A 218 -21.90 -13.50 -10.36
N GLY A 219 -21.90 -12.65 -11.39
CA GLY A 219 -20.71 -11.89 -11.80
C GLY A 219 -20.24 -10.96 -10.69
N LEU A 220 -21.16 -10.29 -9.99
CA LEU A 220 -20.81 -9.49 -8.81
C LEU A 220 -20.12 -10.34 -7.73
N ARG A 221 -20.65 -11.54 -7.44
CA ARG A 221 -20.06 -12.45 -6.45
C ARG A 221 -18.63 -12.81 -6.85
N ALA A 222 -18.45 -13.31 -8.08
CA ALA A 222 -17.14 -13.73 -8.58
C ALA A 222 -16.12 -12.58 -8.59
N GLU A 223 -16.53 -11.37 -9.00
CA GLU A 223 -15.66 -10.20 -8.96
C GLU A 223 -15.34 -9.76 -7.54
N SER A 224 -16.29 -9.83 -6.61
CA SER A 224 -16.09 -9.45 -5.20
C SER A 224 -15.16 -10.43 -4.49
N GLU A 225 -15.32 -11.73 -4.73
CA GLU A 225 -14.42 -12.79 -4.23
C GLU A 225 -13.00 -12.57 -4.77
N LYS A 226 -12.86 -12.36 -6.09
CA LYS A 226 -11.57 -12.01 -6.71
C LYS A 226 -10.95 -10.75 -6.09
N SER A 227 -11.76 -9.74 -5.75
CA SER A 227 -11.29 -8.54 -5.06
C SER A 227 -10.80 -8.82 -3.65
N ALA A 228 -11.54 -9.61 -2.87
CA ALA A 228 -11.11 -10.05 -1.54
C ALA A 228 -9.81 -10.86 -1.61
N ASP A 229 -9.71 -11.82 -2.54
CA ASP A 229 -8.52 -12.67 -2.77
C ASP A 229 -7.28 -11.84 -3.14
N THR A 230 -7.47 -10.79 -3.96
CA THR A 230 -6.37 -9.90 -4.36
C THR A 230 -5.93 -8.98 -3.21
N GLY A 231 -6.75 -8.84 -2.16
CA GLY A 231 -6.43 -8.09 -0.94
C GLY A 231 -7.16 -6.76 -0.78
N PHE A 232 -8.22 -6.49 -1.56
CA PHE A 232 -9.13 -5.38 -1.23
C PHE A 232 -9.85 -5.65 0.10
N ASP A 233 -10.23 -4.58 0.79
CA ASP A 233 -10.91 -4.64 2.11
C ASP A 233 -12.43 -4.52 1.98
N GLY A 234 -12.91 -4.02 0.86
CA GLY A 234 -14.34 -3.91 0.56
C GLY A 234 -14.62 -3.44 -0.85
N LYS A 235 -15.89 -3.18 -1.14
CA LYS A 235 -16.36 -2.77 -2.47
C LYS A 235 -17.53 -1.78 -2.39
N LEU A 236 -17.57 -0.86 -3.35
CA LEU A 236 -18.68 0.07 -3.52
C LEU A 236 -19.94 -0.65 -4.03
N THR A 237 -21.10 -0.30 -3.50
CA THR A 237 -22.41 -0.85 -3.92
C THR A 237 -23.37 0.27 -4.29
N ILE A 238 -24.17 0.04 -5.34
CA ILE A 238 -25.12 1.01 -5.90
C ILE A 238 -26.57 0.50 -5.90
N HIS A 239 -26.78 -0.76 -5.50
CA HIS A 239 -28.11 -1.33 -5.34
C HIS A 239 -28.19 -2.20 -4.07
N PRO A 240 -29.29 -2.18 -3.30
CA PRO A 240 -29.39 -2.92 -2.05
C PRO A 240 -29.10 -4.43 -2.16
N ASP A 241 -29.52 -5.06 -3.25
CA ASP A 241 -29.29 -6.50 -3.50
C ASP A 241 -27.80 -6.87 -3.61
N GLN A 242 -26.91 -5.88 -3.81
CA GLN A 242 -25.47 -6.10 -3.87
C GLN A 242 -24.83 -6.19 -2.49
N ILE A 243 -25.44 -5.60 -1.46
CA ILE A 243 -24.85 -5.41 -0.13
C ILE A 243 -24.49 -6.75 0.50
N ASP A 244 -25.43 -7.69 0.48
CA ASP A 244 -25.24 -9.00 1.11
C ASP A 244 -24.24 -9.87 0.34
N VAL A 245 -24.23 -9.77 -0.98
CA VAL A 245 -23.26 -10.47 -1.85
C VAL A 245 -21.85 -9.97 -1.56
N VAL A 246 -21.67 -8.64 -1.49
CA VAL A 246 -20.38 -8.01 -1.18
C VAL A 246 -19.95 -8.34 0.26
N ASN A 247 -20.83 -8.16 1.25
CA ASN A 247 -20.52 -8.47 2.64
C ASN A 247 -20.06 -9.93 2.85
N ALA A 248 -20.66 -10.87 2.11
CA ALA A 248 -20.27 -12.27 2.15
C ALA A 248 -18.87 -12.49 1.56
N ALA A 249 -18.56 -11.88 0.41
CA ALA A 249 -17.26 -12.04 -0.26
C ALA A 249 -16.07 -11.50 0.57
N PHE A 250 -16.28 -10.45 1.36
CA PHE A 250 -15.23 -9.87 2.21
C PHE A 250 -15.24 -10.37 3.66
N ALA A 251 -16.19 -11.25 4.02
CA ALA A 251 -16.20 -11.90 5.32
C ALA A 251 -15.35 -13.17 5.28
N PRO A 252 -14.52 -13.44 6.31
CA PRO A 252 -13.79 -14.71 6.37
C PRO A 252 -14.79 -15.86 6.56
N THR A 253 -14.57 -16.95 5.82
CA THR A 253 -15.35 -18.18 5.92
C THR A 253 -15.03 -18.92 7.23
N SER A 254 -15.96 -19.76 7.70
CA SER A 254 -15.71 -20.58 8.89
C SER A 254 -14.52 -21.53 8.72
N GLU A 255 -14.24 -21.97 7.50
CA GLU A 255 -13.09 -22.81 7.18
C GLU A 255 -11.77 -22.02 7.28
N GLU A 256 -11.71 -20.83 6.68
CA GLU A 256 -10.53 -19.94 6.80
C GLU A 256 -10.24 -19.56 8.25
N VAL A 257 -11.29 -19.36 9.05
CA VAL A 257 -11.17 -19.06 10.48
C VAL A 257 -10.64 -20.26 11.25
N ALA A 258 -11.22 -21.43 11.06
CA ALA A 258 -10.78 -22.64 11.74
C ALA A 258 -9.33 -23.00 11.35
N GLU A 259 -8.98 -22.79 10.08
CA GLU A 259 -7.62 -22.96 9.58
C GLU A 259 -6.66 -21.92 10.16
N ALA A 260 -7.04 -20.64 10.21
CA ALA A 260 -6.24 -19.58 10.83
C ALA A 260 -5.99 -19.85 12.32
N GLN A 261 -7.02 -20.24 13.07
CA GLN A 261 -6.90 -20.63 14.49
C GLN A 261 -5.98 -21.84 14.65
N ALA A 262 -6.20 -22.91 13.87
CA ALA A 262 -5.38 -24.12 13.95
C ALA A 262 -3.91 -23.85 13.58
N LEU A 263 -3.67 -23.00 12.60
CA LEU A 263 -2.33 -22.58 12.17
C LEU A 263 -1.61 -21.80 13.27
N LEU A 264 -2.28 -20.82 13.90
CA LEU A 264 -1.71 -20.01 14.97
C LEU A 264 -1.48 -20.83 16.26
N GLU A 265 -2.36 -21.77 16.59
CA GLU A 265 -2.14 -22.71 17.71
C GLU A 265 -0.94 -23.62 17.46
N ALA A 266 -0.82 -24.18 16.24
CA ALA A 266 0.33 -25.00 15.87
C ALA A 266 1.64 -24.20 15.95
N ALA A 267 1.62 -22.93 15.54
CA ALA A 267 2.77 -22.03 15.59
C ALA A 267 3.27 -21.72 17.02
N LYS A 268 2.44 -21.88 18.06
CA LYS A 268 2.88 -21.72 19.46
C LYS A 268 3.93 -22.74 19.89
N THR A 269 3.90 -23.93 19.28
CA THR A 269 4.77 -25.06 19.66
C THR A 269 5.82 -25.39 18.61
N GLN A 270 5.70 -24.82 17.39
CA GLN A 270 6.61 -25.04 16.27
C GLN A 270 7.19 -23.70 15.80
N PRO A 271 8.40 -23.33 16.27
CA PRO A 271 9.02 -22.06 15.88
C PRO A 271 9.53 -22.11 14.43
N GLY A 272 9.21 -21.08 13.64
CA GLY A 272 9.71 -20.90 12.27
C GLY A 272 8.79 -21.48 11.19
N ALA A 273 9.35 -21.83 10.02
CA ALA A 273 8.59 -22.46 8.95
C ALA A 273 8.41 -23.95 9.24
N PHE A 274 7.17 -24.43 9.22
CA PHE A 274 6.85 -25.83 9.50
C PHE A 274 5.86 -26.39 8.48
N ARG A 275 5.67 -27.70 8.48
CA ARG A 275 4.65 -28.34 7.64
C ARG A 275 3.31 -28.31 8.37
N PHE A 276 2.32 -27.62 7.79
CA PHE A 276 0.93 -27.63 8.23
C PHE A 276 0.06 -28.13 7.08
N LYS A 277 -0.73 -29.20 7.31
CA LYS A 277 -1.57 -29.87 6.29
C LYS A 277 -0.86 -30.12 4.95
N GLY A 278 0.40 -30.54 4.99
CA GLY A 278 1.18 -30.88 3.80
C GLY A 278 1.83 -29.69 3.08
N GLN A 279 1.51 -28.45 3.47
CA GLN A 279 2.12 -27.23 2.93
C GLN A 279 3.17 -26.66 3.89
N MET A 280 4.18 -25.99 3.35
CA MET A 280 5.16 -25.26 4.15
C MET A 280 4.56 -23.90 4.51
N VAL A 281 4.29 -23.68 5.79
CA VAL A 281 3.77 -22.41 6.31
C VAL A 281 4.89 -21.62 6.95
N ASP A 282 4.84 -20.30 6.80
CA ASP A 282 5.83 -19.37 7.33
C ASP A 282 5.15 -18.07 7.77
N ILE A 283 5.94 -17.02 7.91
CA ILE A 283 5.54 -15.76 8.54
C ILE A 283 4.47 -14.98 7.78
N PRO A 284 4.57 -14.82 6.45
CA PRO A 284 3.44 -14.38 5.63
C PRO A 284 2.13 -15.13 5.95
N HIS A 285 2.16 -16.45 6.07
CA HIS A 285 0.98 -17.26 6.38
C HIS A 285 0.42 -16.97 7.79
N PHE A 286 1.29 -16.78 8.79
CA PHE A 286 0.84 -16.39 10.15
C PHE A 286 0.23 -14.99 10.18
N LYS A 287 0.80 -14.01 9.45
CA LYS A 287 0.20 -12.67 9.32
C LYS A 287 -1.14 -12.72 8.62
N GLN A 288 -1.28 -13.57 7.60
CA GLN A 288 -2.54 -13.77 6.90
C GLN A 288 -3.59 -14.40 7.83
N ALA A 289 -3.22 -15.44 8.57
CA ALA A 289 -4.10 -16.05 9.58
C ALA A 289 -4.52 -15.06 10.67
N GLN A 290 -3.59 -14.28 11.23
CA GLN A 290 -3.94 -13.25 12.21
C GLN A 290 -4.91 -12.22 11.64
N ARG A 291 -4.70 -11.75 10.40
CA ARG A 291 -5.62 -10.82 9.73
C ARG A 291 -7.02 -11.41 9.53
N ILE A 292 -7.12 -12.72 9.27
CA ILE A 292 -8.41 -13.42 9.17
C ILE A 292 -9.14 -13.38 10.51
N LEU A 293 -8.43 -13.55 11.63
CA LEU A 293 -9.01 -13.47 12.97
C LEU A 293 -9.28 -12.03 13.43
N ASP A 294 -8.43 -11.07 13.07
CA ASP A 294 -8.66 -9.64 13.36
C ASP A 294 -9.97 -9.16 12.68
N LYS A 295 -10.30 -9.70 11.50
CA LYS A 295 -11.59 -9.47 10.82
C LYS A 295 -12.79 -10.10 11.55
N MET A 296 -12.57 -11.02 12.48
CA MET A 296 -13.60 -11.53 13.40
C MET A 296 -13.71 -10.70 14.68
N ASP A 297 -12.58 -10.22 15.20
CA ASP A 297 -12.47 -9.47 16.47
C ASP A 297 -12.93 -8.01 16.38
N ASP A 298 -13.36 -7.52 15.20
CA ASP A 298 -14.08 -6.25 15.03
C ASP A 298 -15.47 -6.22 15.74
N ALA A 299 -15.74 -7.19 16.63
CA ALA A 299 -16.70 -7.11 17.73
C ALA A 299 -16.08 -6.49 19.01
N GLY A 300 -15.53 -5.26 18.93
CA GLY A 300 -15.20 -4.42 20.09
C GLY A 300 -13.75 -4.47 20.64
N PRO A 301 -13.25 -3.41 21.32
CA PRO A 301 -11.83 -3.03 21.28
C PRO A 301 -10.98 -3.49 22.47
N SER A 302 -9.68 -3.75 22.25
CA SER A 302 -8.62 -3.52 23.25
C SER A 302 -7.17 -3.72 22.75
N ALA A 303 -6.39 -2.64 22.89
CA ALA A 303 -4.99 -2.54 23.35
C ALA A 303 -3.83 -3.30 22.66
N SER A 304 -3.03 -2.50 21.94
CA SER A 304 -1.56 -2.42 21.96
C SER A 304 -0.72 -3.70 22.18
N SER A 305 -0.10 -4.16 21.10
CA SER A 305 1.31 -4.60 21.12
C SER A 305 2.04 -3.92 19.97
N LYS A 306 3.29 -3.50 20.15
CA LYS A 306 4.13 -3.13 19.01
C LYS A 306 4.17 -4.35 18.09
N PRO A 307 3.84 -4.25 16.79
CA PRO A 307 3.81 -5.42 15.94
C PRO A 307 5.23 -6.01 15.90
N ALA A 308 5.38 -7.20 16.47
CA ALA A 308 6.55 -8.02 16.21
C ALA A 308 6.49 -8.38 14.73
N TRP A 309 7.36 -7.78 13.91
CA TRP A 309 7.60 -8.29 12.58
C TRP A 309 8.09 -9.72 12.77
N PRO A 310 7.38 -10.75 12.32
CA PRO A 310 7.83 -12.09 12.54
C PRO A 310 9.12 -12.28 11.72
N GLU A 311 10.13 -12.86 12.34
CA GLU A 311 11.47 -12.98 11.76
C GLU A 311 11.50 -14.12 10.74
N GLY A 312 11.45 -13.78 9.44
CA GLY A 312 11.52 -14.73 8.33
C GLY A 312 12.67 -15.74 8.48
N PRO A 313 12.65 -16.87 7.76
CA PRO A 313 13.73 -17.83 7.82
C PRO A 313 15.09 -17.15 7.60
N ILE A 314 16.00 -17.39 8.54
CA ILE A 314 17.31 -16.77 8.58
C ILE A 314 18.22 -17.58 7.64
N HIS A 315 18.45 -17.05 6.44
CA HIS A 315 19.35 -17.64 5.45
C HIS A 315 20.77 -17.04 5.52
N GLY A 316 20.90 -15.85 6.09
CA GLY A 316 22.18 -15.20 6.33
C GLY A 316 23.00 -15.90 7.40
N LYS A 317 24.28 -15.51 7.49
CA LYS A 317 25.22 -16.04 8.47
C LYS A 317 25.12 -15.25 9.76
N TRP A 318 25.17 -15.95 10.89
CA TRP A 318 25.31 -15.34 12.20
C TRP A 318 26.71 -14.77 12.39
N LEU A 319 26.89 -13.88 13.37
CA LEU A 319 28.18 -13.26 13.68
C LEU A 319 29.31 -14.31 13.78
N GLU A 320 29.05 -15.44 14.42
CA GLU A 320 30.03 -16.50 14.68
C GLU A 320 30.44 -17.28 13.42
N GLU A 321 29.60 -17.26 12.38
CA GLU A 321 29.85 -17.95 11.12
C GLU A 321 30.64 -17.09 10.13
N LEU A 322 30.80 -15.80 10.41
CA LEU A 322 31.49 -14.84 9.55
C LEU A 322 32.94 -14.69 9.99
N THR A 323 33.75 -15.73 9.77
CA THR A 323 35.17 -15.71 10.15
C THR A 323 35.99 -14.79 9.26
N GLU A 324 36.94 -14.04 9.82
CA GLU A 324 37.85 -13.20 9.05
C GLU A 324 38.60 -14.02 7.99
N GLY A 325 38.73 -13.47 6.78
CA GLY A 325 39.28 -14.16 5.60
C GLY A 325 38.29 -15.06 4.86
N MET A 326 37.07 -15.25 5.35
CA MET A 326 36.03 -16.00 4.62
C MET A 326 35.68 -15.28 3.31
N VAL A 327 35.78 -16.00 2.18
CA VAL A 327 35.32 -15.52 0.88
C VAL A 327 34.09 -16.31 0.44
N ILE A 328 33.00 -15.59 0.17
CA ILE A 328 31.73 -16.12 -0.31
C ILE A 328 31.57 -15.71 -1.76
N ARG A 329 31.49 -16.68 -2.67
CA ARG A 329 31.15 -16.44 -4.08
C ARG A 329 29.65 -16.58 -4.24
N HIS A 330 28.98 -15.51 -4.62
CA HIS A 330 27.52 -15.47 -4.62
C HIS A 330 26.95 -16.23 -5.81
N ALA A 331 25.92 -17.05 -5.56
CA ALA A 331 25.26 -17.83 -6.59
C ALA A 331 24.49 -16.94 -7.59
N LEU A 332 24.02 -15.78 -7.15
CA LEU A 332 23.28 -14.85 -7.99
C LEU A 332 24.21 -14.18 -9.02
N THR A 333 23.79 -14.23 -10.28
CA THR A 333 24.33 -13.41 -11.36
C THR A 333 23.18 -12.66 -12.03
N ARG A 334 23.46 -11.46 -12.57
CA ARG A 334 22.43 -10.61 -13.17
C ARG A 334 22.97 -9.83 -14.34
N THR A 335 22.36 -10.01 -15.51
CA THR A 335 22.56 -9.14 -16.67
C THR A 335 21.87 -7.81 -16.45
N VAL A 336 22.59 -6.69 -16.49
CA VAL A 336 22.01 -5.35 -16.33
C VAL A 336 21.26 -4.97 -17.60
N SER A 337 19.99 -4.62 -17.45
CA SER A 337 19.14 -4.14 -18.54
C SER A 337 19.07 -2.61 -18.57
N GLU A 338 18.64 -2.07 -19.71
CA GLU A 338 18.34 -0.65 -19.83
C GLU A 338 17.23 -0.21 -18.87
N THR A 339 16.19 -1.04 -18.71
CA THR A 339 15.09 -0.78 -17.78
C THR A 339 15.56 -0.66 -16.34
N ASP A 340 16.53 -1.48 -15.91
CA ASP A 340 17.10 -1.37 -14.56
C ASP A 340 17.68 0.04 -14.32
N ASN A 341 18.40 0.57 -15.31
CA ASN A 341 19.01 1.89 -15.21
C ASN A 341 17.98 3.01 -15.30
N LEU A 342 16.99 2.90 -16.20
CA LEU A 342 15.90 3.86 -16.32
C LEU A 342 15.13 3.99 -15.01
N LEU A 343 14.68 2.85 -14.46
CA LEU A 343 13.89 2.81 -13.23
C LEU A 343 14.69 3.34 -12.04
N PHE A 344 15.93 2.85 -11.85
CA PHE A 344 16.75 3.27 -10.72
C PHE A 344 17.07 4.77 -10.79
N THR A 345 17.52 5.24 -11.96
CA THR A 345 17.90 6.64 -12.16
C THR A 345 16.72 7.60 -11.94
N THR A 346 15.52 7.21 -12.40
CA THR A 346 14.29 7.99 -12.21
C THR A 346 13.84 7.95 -10.74
N MET A 347 13.81 6.77 -10.12
CA MET A 347 13.39 6.58 -8.73
C MET A 347 14.29 7.34 -7.73
N THR A 348 15.59 7.43 -8.02
CA THR A 348 16.55 8.15 -7.18
C THR A 348 16.70 9.64 -7.54
N LEU A 349 15.90 10.15 -8.48
CA LEU A 349 15.97 11.53 -8.97
C LEU A 349 17.39 11.95 -9.39
N ASN A 350 18.12 11.06 -10.06
CA ASN A 350 19.47 11.34 -10.57
C ASN A 350 19.51 11.31 -12.11
N PRO A 351 18.78 12.21 -12.82
CA PRO A 351 18.61 12.13 -14.28
C PRO A 351 19.82 12.68 -15.04
N ALA A 352 21.05 12.45 -14.58
CA ALA A 352 22.24 12.89 -15.29
C ALA A 352 22.22 12.31 -16.71
N ARG A 353 22.43 13.17 -17.71
CA ARG A 353 22.32 12.81 -19.14
C ARG A 353 23.15 11.58 -19.52
N LEU A 354 24.31 11.43 -18.88
CA LEU A 354 25.21 10.28 -19.07
C LEU A 354 24.57 8.92 -18.76
N HIS A 355 23.44 8.87 -18.04
CA HIS A 355 22.71 7.64 -17.73
C HIS A 355 21.60 7.31 -18.73
N LEU A 356 20.94 8.30 -19.32
CA LEU A 356 19.67 8.09 -20.05
C LEU A 356 19.67 8.65 -21.48
N ASP A 357 20.55 9.59 -21.81
CA ASP A 357 20.55 10.31 -23.09
C ASP A 357 21.64 9.74 -24.01
N TYR A 358 21.20 8.97 -25.00
CA TYR A 358 22.07 8.35 -26.01
C TYR A 358 22.76 9.38 -26.90
N GLU A 359 22.10 10.47 -27.27
CA GLU A 359 22.70 11.52 -28.11
C GLU A 359 23.78 12.27 -27.34
N SER A 360 23.49 12.67 -26.10
CA SER A 360 24.49 13.27 -25.22
C SER A 360 25.67 12.32 -24.95
N ALA A 361 25.43 11.01 -24.87
CA ALA A 361 26.47 10.04 -24.57
C ALA A 361 27.48 9.84 -25.72
N LYS A 362 27.09 10.07 -26.98
CA LYS A 362 28.01 10.02 -28.14
C LYS A 362 29.18 10.99 -28.02
N ALA A 363 28.99 12.11 -27.34
CA ALA A 363 30.01 13.12 -27.10
C ALA A 363 30.96 12.77 -25.93
N THR A 364 30.68 11.71 -25.18
CA THR A 364 31.52 11.24 -24.07
C THR A 364 32.55 10.22 -24.55
N MET A 365 33.61 9.98 -23.78
CA MET A 365 34.62 8.96 -24.09
C MET A 365 34.08 7.52 -24.15
N PHE A 366 32.84 7.29 -23.70
CA PHE A 366 32.21 5.97 -23.70
C PHE A 366 31.32 5.73 -24.92
N GLY A 367 30.88 6.79 -25.60
CA GLY A 367 30.03 6.72 -26.81
C GLY A 367 28.61 6.16 -26.60
N LYS A 368 28.24 5.78 -25.37
CA LYS A 368 26.93 5.23 -25.00
C LYS A 368 26.63 5.47 -23.51
N PRO A 369 25.35 5.46 -23.09
CA PRO A 369 24.99 5.71 -21.70
C PRO A 369 25.61 4.71 -20.72
N LEU A 370 26.04 5.21 -19.57
CA LEU A 370 26.56 4.43 -18.46
C LEU A 370 25.45 4.06 -17.49
N VAL A 371 25.48 2.83 -16.97
CA VAL A 371 24.62 2.45 -15.86
C VAL A 371 24.97 3.30 -14.63
N ASN A 372 23.95 3.73 -13.90
CA ASN A 372 24.07 4.48 -12.67
C ASN A 372 24.96 3.72 -11.67
N SER A 373 26.06 4.33 -11.23
CA SER A 373 27.01 3.66 -10.35
C SER A 373 26.39 3.29 -9.00
N MET A 374 25.41 4.07 -8.53
CA MET A 374 24.66 3.76 -7.31
C MET A 374 23.76 2.52 -7.48
N PHE A 375 23.27 2.25 -8.71
CA PHE A 375 22.62 0.98 -9.01
C PHE A 375 23.62 -0.18 -8.90
N THR A 376 24.83 -0.03 -9.44
CA THR A 376 25.85 -1.09 -9.41
C THR A 376 26.22 -1.51 -7.98
N VAL A 377 26.41 -0.56 -7.05
CA VAL A 377 26.68 -0.90 -5.65
C VAL A 377 25.45 -1.47 -4.94
N ALA A 378 24.24 -0.97 -5.24
CA ALA A 378 23.01 -1.52 -4.69
C ALA A 378 22.79 -2.98 -5.13
N LEU A 379 23.03 -3.28 -6.42
CA LEU A 379 22.96 -4.61 -6.98
C LEU A 379 24.03 -5.53 -6.36
N LEU A 380 25.27 -5.05 -6.21
CA LEU A 380 26.35 -5.79 -5.53
C LEU A 380 25.96 -6.21 -4.11
N VAL A 381 25.49 -5.26 -3.29
CA VAL A 381 25.05 -5.57 -1.92
C VAL A 381 23.84 -6.51 -1.96
N GLY A 382 22.86 -6.24 -2.81
CA GLY A 382 21.66 -7.06 -2.98
C GLY A 382 21.97 -8.53 -3.29
N MET A 383 22.87 -8.79 -4.24
CA MET A 383 23.31 -10.16 -4.60
C MET A 383 23.95 -10.90 -3.42
N SER A 384 24.55 -10.18 -2.47
CA SER A 384 25.19 -10.80 -1.31
C SER A 384 24.22 -11.17 -0.18
N VAL A 385 23.01 -10.59 -0.15
CA VAL A 385 22.16 -10.57 1.04
C VAL A 385 21.81 -11.97 1.54
N LEU A 386 21.40 -12.86 0.64
CA LEU A 386 20.91 -14.20 1.01
C LEU A 386 21.98 -15.03 1.72
N GLU A 387 23.25 -14.95 1.27
CA GLU A 387 24.34 -15.78 1.78
C GLU A 387 25.14 -15.12 2.92
N THR A 388 24.85 -13.85 3.21
CA THR A 388 25.57 -13.08 4.24
C THR A 388 24.65 -12.60 5.36
N THR A 389 23.59 -11.88 5.03
CA THR A 389 22.93 -10.96 5.98
C THR A 389 21.43 -11.14 6.17
N HIS A 390 20.78 -11.97 5.35
CA HIS A 390 19.34 -12.15 5.36
C HIS A 390 18.84 -12.69 6.71
N GLY A 391 18.14 -11.85 7.47
CA GLY A 391 17.62 -12.19 8.80
C GLY A 391 18.64 -12.08 9.95
N THR A 392 19.93 -11.88 9.67
CA THR A 392 20.98 -11.75 10.71
C THR A 392 21.54 -10.33 10.87
N THR A 393 21.31 -9.42 9.92
CA THR A 393 21.73 -8.02 10.04
C THR A 393 20.71 -7.19 10.81
N ILE A 394 21.21 -6.45 11.81
CA ILE A 394 20.46 -5.46 12.58
C ILE A 394 20.42 -4.13 11.84
N ALA A 395 21.57 -3.67 11.34
CA ALA A 395 21.69 -2.40 10.65
C ALA A 395 22.88 -2.39 9.69
N ASN A 396 22.74 -1.67 8.58
CA ASN A 396 23.87 -1.24 7.77
C ASN A 396 24.43 0.05 8.37
N LEU A 397 25.67 0.03 8.85
CA LEU A 397 26.28 1.18 9.53
C LEU A 397 26.90 2.18 8.55
N GLY A 398 27.15 1.75 7.31
CA GLY A 398 27.68 2.60 6.25
C GLY A 398 28.69 1.86 5.38
N PHE A 399 29.32 2.64 4.50
CA PHE A 399 30.40 2.20 3.64
C PHE A 399 31.63 3.05 3.93
N ASP A 400 32.77 2.42 4.19
CA ASP A 400 34.04 3.13 4.37
C ASP A 400 34.62 3.54 3.01
N GLN A 401 34.38 2.72 1.99
CA GLN A 401 34.87 2.96 0.65
C GLN A 401 33.94 2.32 -0.37
N VAL A 402 33.64 3.04 -1.45
CA VAL A 402 33.00 2.52 -2.66
C VAL A 402 33.80 3.01 -3.86
N VAL A 403 34.24 2.09 -4.71
CA VAL A 403 35.02 2.40 -5.92
C VAL A 403 34.37 1.72 -7.12
N PHE A 404 34.38 2.41 -8.26
CA PHE A 404 33.89 1.92 -9.55
C PHE A 404 35.03 1.87 -10.57
N PRO A 405 35.90 0.85 -10.55
CA PRO A 405 37.11 0.84 -11.39
C PRO A 405 36.82 0.82 -12.90
N ARG A 406 35.64 0.35 -13.29
CA ARG A 406 35.19 0.27 -14.68
C ARG A 406 33.71 0.63 -14.80
N PRO A 407 33.32 1.26 -15.91
CA PRO A 407 31.92 1.49 -16.20
C PRO A 407 31.15 0.19 -16.37
N VAL A 408 29.86 0.22 -16.05
CA VAL A 408 28.90 -0.84 -16.38
C VAL A 408 27.97 -0.31 -17.47
N PHE A 409 27.67 -1.16 -18.44
CA PHE A 409 26.77 -0.88 -19.54
C PHE A 409 25.60 -1.86 -19.57
N TYR A 410 24.54 -1.51 -20.30
CA TYR A 410 23.46 -2.45 -20.58
C TYR A 410 24.01 -3.68 -21.32
N GLY A 411 23.54 -4.86 -20.91
CA GLY A 411 24.03 -6.15 -21.40
C GLY A 411 25.20 -6.73 -20.60
N ASP A 412 25.85 -5.95 -19.73
CA ASP A 412 26.88 -6.51 -18.84
C ASP A 412 26.25 -7.47 -17.84
N THR A 413 26.87 -8.62 -17.63
CA THR A 413 26.42 -9.61 -16.64
C THR A 413 27.33 -9.55 -15.43
N LEU A 414 26.74 -9.18 -14.29
CA LEU A 414 27.46 -9.03 -13.05
C LEU A 414 27.34 -10.28 -12.19
N ARG A 415 28.46 -10.65 -11.57
CA ARG A 415 28.56 -11.61 -10.47
C ARG A 415 29.27 -10.97 -9.30
N ALA A 416 29.07 -11.47 -8.09
CA ALA A 416 29.67 -10.89 -6.89
C ALA A 416 30.38 -11.92 -6.02
N GLU A 417 31.35 -11.43 -5.26
CA GLU A 417 31.89 -12.13 -4.10
C GLU A 417 31.99 -11.17 -2.90
N THR A 418 31.98 -11.73 -1.71
CA THR A 418 32.15 -11.00 -0.46
C THR A 418 33.23 -11.64 0.38
N GLU A 419 34.16 -10.83 0.88
CA GLU A 419 35.17 -11.23 1.84
C GLU A 419 34.87 -10.63 3.22
N VAL A 420 35.02 -11.41 4.28
CA VAL A 420 34.95 -10.91 5.66
C VAL A 420 36.32 -10.36 6.04
N ILE A 421 36.45 -9.04 6.10
CA ILE A 421 37.70 -8.35 6.42
C ILE A 421 37.94 -8.30 7.93
N LYS A 422 36.87 -8.04 8.69
CA LYS A 422 36.95 -7.92 10.14
C LYS A 422 35.66 -8.39 10.79
N ASN A 423 35.76 -9.08 11.93
CA ASN A 423 34.62 -9.49 12.74
C ASN A 423 34.89 -9.20 14.21
N ARG A 424 34.15 -8.25 14.79
CA ARG A 424 34.30 -7.86 16.19
C ARG A 424 32.98 -8.03 16.97
N PRO A 425 32.95 -8.83 18.04
CA PRO A 425 31.85 -8.79 19.00
C PRO A 425 31.69 -7.40 19.61
N SER A 426 30.46 -7.02 19.96
CA SER A 426 30.21 -5.78 20.69
C SER A 426 30.69 -5.92 22.14
N SER A 427 31.39 -4.89 22.65
CA SER A 427 31.82 -4.82 24.05
C SER A 427 30.69 -4.40 24.99
N SER A 428 29.65 -3.74 24.49
CA SER A 428 28.54 -3.20 25.28
C SER A 428 27.23 -4.00 25.19
N ASP A 429 27.13 -4.93 24.23
CA ASP A 429 25.91 -5.72 24.01
C ASP A 429 26.28 -7.13 23.55
N PRO A 430 26.11 -8.16 24.40
CA PRO A 430 26.58 -9.50 24.10
C PRO A 430 25.82 -10.16 22.94
N SER A 431 24.64 -9.66 22.54
CA SER A 431 23.78 -10.23 21.50
C SER A 431 24.18 -9.91 20.06
N ARG A 432 25.21 -9.07 19.85
CA ARG A 432 25.59 -8.57 18.53
C ARG A 432 27.08 -8.28 18.37
N GLY A 433 27.48 -8.00 17.14
CA GLY A 433 28.81 -7.54 16.76
C GLY A 433 28.77 -6.73 15.47
N ILE A 434 29.94 -6.34 14.99
CA ILE A 434 30.11 -5.61 13.74
C ILE A 434 31.03 -6.42 12.84
N VAL A 435 30.58 -6.63 11.61
CA VAL A 435 31.34 -7.29 10.55
C VAL A 435 31.63 -6.27 9.45
N THR A 436 32.89 -6.18 9.06
CA THR A 436 33.33 -5.41 7.90
C THR A 436 33.46 -6.36 6.72
N PHE A 437 32.64 -6.13 5.70
CA PHE A 437 32.63 -6.89 4.46
C PHE A 437 33.33 -6.10 3.35
N GLU A 438 34.14 -6.77 2.54
CA GLU A 438 34.55 -6.26 1.24
C GLU A 438 33.76 -7.00 0.15
N HIS A 439 32.87 -6.29 -0.50
CA HIS A 439 32.10 -6.78 -1.64
C HIS A 439 32.82 -6.42 -2.95
N ARG A 440 32.90 -7.36 -3.90
CA ARG A 440 33.49 -7.15 -5.23
C ARG A 440 32.54 -7.65 -6.31
N ALA A 441 32.19 -6.78 -7.26
CA ALA A 441 31.41 -7.11 -8.46
C ALA A 441 32.34 -7.27 -9.67
N PHE A 442 32.11 -8.32 -10.47
CA PHE A 442 32.83 -8.61 -11.70
C PHE A 442 31.86 -8.66 -12.88
N ASN A 443 32.28 -8.17 -14.05
CA ASN A 443 31.55 -8.37 -15.30
C ASN A 443 31.81 -9.78 -15.90
N GLN A 444 31.18 -10.05 -17.04
CA GLN A 444 31.30 -11.29 -17.80
C GLN A 444 32.74 -11.63 -18.22
N ASN A 445 33.63 -10.64 -18.30
CA ASN A 445 35.05 -10.82 -18.65
C ASN A 445 35.94 -11.02 -17.42
N GLY A 446 35.36 -11.15 -16.22
CA GLY A 446 36.10 -11.31 -14.97
C GLY A 446 36.76 -10.02 -14.48
N GLN A 447 36.39 -8.85 -15.02
CA GLN A 447 36.95 -7.57 -14.61
C GLN A 447 36.15 -6.96 -13.46
N ILE A 448 36.82 -6.41 -12.45
CA ILE A 448 36.16 -5.70 -11.34
C ILE A 448 35.52 -4.41 -11.87
N VAL A 449 34.23 -4.24 -11.57
CA VAL A 449 33.42 -3.05 -11.90
C VAL A 449 32.99 -2.26 -10.66
N CYS A 450 32.90 -2.90 -9.50
CA CYS A 450 32.59 -2.23 -8.23
C CYS A 450 33.28 -2.95 -7.07
N LYS A 451 33.82 -2.19 -6.12
CA LYS A 451 34.33 -2.65 -4.83
C LYS A 451 33.72 -1.80 -3.72
N ALA A 452 33.18 -2.42 -2.68
CA ALA A 452 32.55 -1.72 -1.56
C ALA A 452 32.93 -2.33 -0.21
N VAL A 453 33.47 -1.52 0.69
CA VAL A 453 33.77 -1.90 2.08
C VAL A 453 32.60 -1.46 2.96
N ARG A 454 31.83 -2.42 3.47
CA ARG A 454 30.55 -2.21 4.16
C ARG A 454 30.65 -2.67 5.62
N ASN A 455 30.25 -1.81 6.54
CA ASN A 455 30.14 -2.17 7.96
C ASN A 455 28.69 -2.54 8.28
N ALA A 456 28.47 -3.78 8.70
CA ALA A 456 27.16 -4.29 9.10
C ALA A 456 27.16 -4.67 10.57
N MET A 457 26.09 -4.29 11.27
CA MET A 457 25.82 -4.77 12.62
C MET A 457 25.08 -6.10 12.53
N MET A 458 25.69 -7.16 13.06
CA MET A 458 25.22 -8.54 12.93
C MET A 458 24.77 -9.08 14.28
N ARG A 459 23.70 -9.88 14.28
CA ARG A 459 23.25 -10.64 15.43
C ARG A 459 24.21 -11.81 15.71
N LYS A 460 24.41 -12.10 16.99
CA LYS A 460 24.92 -13.40 17.42
C LYS A 460 23.83 -14.45 17.32
N ARG A 461 24.23 -15.69 17.10
CA ARG A 461 23.29 -16.82 17.13
C ARG A 461 22.61 -16.88 18.51
N PRO A 462 21.28 -16.98 18.57
CA PRO A 462 20.58 -17.19 19.83
C PRO A 462 21.12 -18.46 20.49
N SER A 463 21.51 -18.40 21.75
CA SER A 463 21.76 -19.59 22.56
C SER A 463 20.47 -20.40 22.58
N LYS A 464 20.51 -21.64 22.09
CA LYS A 464 19.36 -22.57 22.17
C LYS A 464 18.87 -22.59 23.63
N LEU A 465 17.60 -22.22 23.83
CA LEU A 465 16.85 -22.57 25.02
C LEU A 465 16.39 -24.03 24.91
#